data_AF-A0A1Y4QBD7-F1
#
_entry.id   AF-A0A1Y4QBD7-F1
#
_cell.length_a   1.000
_cell.length_b   1.000
_cell.length_c   1.000
_cell.angle_alpha   90.00
_cell.angle_beta   90.00
_cell.angle_gamma   90.00
#
_symmetry.space_group_name_H-M   'P 1'
#
loop_
_entity.id
_entity.type
_entity.pdbx_description
1 polymer ?
#
loop_
_entity_poly.entity_id
_entity_poly.type
_entity_poly.pdbx_seq_one_letter_code
_entity_poly.pdbx_strand_id
1 'polypeptide(L)'
;MLVLLAEEFDTSVSTLLGETIHEESLNEGSLKNISEKLEVINLQLAKRNEMRVRTIRCLFITVCAIIVVVFIAFAGINSEYLTWNFNDPELAIVGTLLHGFEFLFVRLAPLVFIGSLIGIVYTYRKQ
;
A
#
# COMPACT_ATOMS: atom_id res chain seq x y z
N MET A 1 -19.22 -7.39 -63.28
CA MET A 1 -19.95 -6.27 -62.62
C MET A 1 -19.53 -6.12 -61.17
N LEU A 2 -19.57 -7.16 -60.34
CA LEU A 2 -19.06 -7.11 -58.95
C LEU A 2 -17.54 -6.86 -58.84
N VAL A 3 -16.76 -7.39 -59.77
CA VAL A 3 -15.30 -7.14 -59.86
C VAL A 3 -14.96 -5.66 -60.04
N LEU A 4 -15.78 -4.93 -60.82
CA LEU A 4 -15.58 -3.50 -61.07
C LEU A 4 -15.96 -2.63 -59.85
N LEU A 5 -16.91 -3.10 -59.04
CA LEU A 5 -17.32 -2.42 -57.80
C LEU A 5 -16.31 -2.63 -56.66
N ALA A 6 -15.66 -3.79 -56.63
CA ALA A 6 -14.60 -4.14 -55.68
C ALA A 6 -13.34 -3.29 -55.88
N GLU A 7 -12.99 -3.02 -57.13
CA GLU A 7 -11.81 -2.25 -57.54
C GLU A 7 -11.99 -0.74 -57.27
N GLU A 8 -13.21 -0.22 -57.33
CA GLU A 8 -13.53 1.19 -56.98
C GLU A 8 -13.51 1.45 -55.47
N PHE A 9 -13.87 0.45 -54.66
CA PHE A 9 -13.89 0.55 -53.18
C PHE A 9 -12.61 0.01 -52.51
N ASP A 10 -11.63 -0.45 -53.29
CA ASP A 10 -10.38 -1.07 -52.82
C ASP A 10 -10.63 -2.23 -51.81
N THR A 11 -11.71 -2.99 -52.03
CA THR A 11 -12.10 -4.13 -51.17
C THR A 11 -12.19 -5.41 -52.01
N SER A 12 -11.81 -6.56 -51.46
CA SER A 12 -11.72 -7.80 -52.23
C SER A 12 -13.10 -8.34 -52.65
N VAL A 13 -13.20 -8.96 -53.83
CA VAL A 13 -14.44 -9.56 -54.35
C VAL A 13 -14.99 -10.66 -53.42
N SER A 14 -14.13 -11.36 -52.67
CA SER A 14 -14.52 -12.32 -51.62
C SER A 14 -15.28 -11.66 -50.47
N THR A 15 -14.97 -10.40 -50.14
CA THR A 15 -15.71 -9.60 -49.12
C THR A 15 -17.12 -9.26 -49.59
N LEU A 16 -17.29 -8.99 -50.90
CA LEU A 16 -18.59 -8.66 -51.52
C LEU A 16 -19.47 -9.88 -51.82
N LEU A 17 -18.86 -11.06 -52.02
CA LEU A 17 -19.55 -12.33 -52.26
C LEU A 17 -20.13 -12.97 -50.99
N GLY A 18 -19.89 -12.38 -49.81
CA GLY A 18 -20.33 -12.95 -48.55
C GLY A 18 -19.77 -14.35 -48.31
N GLU A 19 -18.62 -14.67 -48.91
CA GLU A 19 -17.76 -15.75 -48.41
C GLU A 19 -17.43 -15.31 -47.00
N THR A 20 -18.19 -15.89 -46.06
CA THR A 20 -18.20 -15.54 -44.65
C THR A 20 -16.74 -15.36 -44.27
N ILE A 21 -16.34 -14.11 -44.05
CA ILE A 21 -15.25 -13.83 -43.14
C ILE A 21 -15.72 -14.62 -41.95
N HIS A 22 -15.08 -15.78 -41.76
CA HIS A 22 -15.20 -16.48 -40.52
C HIS A 22 -14.61 -15.41 -39.58
N GLU A 23 -15.48 -14.60 -39.00
CA GLU A 23 -15.56 -14.51 -37.55
C GLU A 23 -15.63 -15.96 -37.06
N GLU A 24 -14.53 -16.70 -37.28
CA GLU A 24 -14.16 -17.88 -36.58
C GLU A 24 -14.12 -17.30 -35.21
N SER A 25 -15.25 -17.50 -34.53
CA SER A 25 -15.49 -17.24 -33.14
C SER A 25 -14.13 -16.95 -32.52
N LEU A 26 -13.84 -15.68 -32.19
CA LEU A 26 -12.88 -15.44 -31.13
C LEU A 26 -13.46 -16.24 -29.97
N ASN A 27 -12.97 -17.47 -29.89
CA ASN A 27 -13.76 -18.66 -29.62
C ASN A 27 -14.55 -18.39 -28.35
N GLU A 28 -15.89 -18.48 -28.36
CA GLU A 28 -16.67 -18.17 -27.15
C GLU A 28 -16.10 -18.96 -25.95
N GLY A 29 -15.57 -20.15 -26.20
CA GLY A 29 -14.78 -20.93 -25.25
C GLY A 29 -13.42 -20.34 -24.88
N SER A 30 -12.67 -19.72 -25.80
CA SER A 30 -11.41 -19.03 -25.50
C SER A 30 -11.63 -17.69 -24.77
N LEU A 31 -12.62 -16.88 -25.16
CA LEU A 31 -13.03 -15.67 -24.45
C LEU A 31 -13.56 -15.99 -23.06
N LYS A 32 -14.36 -17.05 -22.93
CA LYS A 32 -14.83 -17.54 -21.62
C LYS A 32 -13.68 -18.03 -20.74
N ASN A 33 -12.72 -18.75 -21.30
CA ASN A 33 -11.52 -19.19 -20.57
C ASN A 33 -10.66 -17.99 -20.12
N ILE A 34 -10.47 -17.00 -21.00
CA ILE A 34 -9.78 -15.74 -20.65
C ILE A 34 -10.53 -14.99 -19.54
N SER A 35 -11.86 -14.92 -19.60
CA SER A 35 -12.69 -14.29 -18.56
C SER A 35 -12.57 -14.99 -17.21
N GLU A 36 -12.64 -16.33 -17.18
CA GLU A 36 -12.46 -17.11 -15.94
C GLU A 36 -11.06 -16.90 -15.35
N LYS A 37 -10.03 -16.91 -16.21
CA LYS A 37 -8.65 -16.64 -15.81
C LYS A 37 -8.52 -15.22 -15.22
N LEU A 38 -9.12 -14.22 -15.87
CA LEU A 38 -9.15 -12.85 -15.37
C LEU A 38 -9.87 -12.74 -14.04
N GLU A 39 -11.00 -13.42 -13.87
CA GLU A 39 -11.78 -13.40 -12.64
C GLU A 39 -10.99 -13.98 -11.46
N VAL A 40 -10.31 -15.11 -11.67
CA VAL A 40 -9.42 -15.72 -10.66
C VAL A 40 -8.26 -14.77 -10.32
N ILE A 41 -7.64 -14.15 -11.33
CA ILE A 41 -6.56 -13.18 -11.14
C ILE A 41 -7.08 -11.97 -10.35
N ASN A 42 -8.26 -11.46 -10.69
CA ASN A 42 -8.88 -10.32 -10.03
C ASN A 42 -9.24 -10.63 -8.57
N LEU A 43 -9.78 -11.84 -8.30
CA LEU A 43 -10.04 -12.33 -6.95
C LEU A 43 -8.76 -12.45 -6.11
N GLN A 44 -7.68 -12.98 -6.68
CA GLN A 44 -6.39 -13.06 -6.00
C GLN A 44 -5.78 -11.69 -5.74
N LEU A 45 -5.87 -10.77 -6.70
CA LEU A 45 -5.42 -9.38 -6.56
C LEU A 45 -6.21 -8.65 -5.49
N ALA A 46 -7.54 -8.76 -5.50
CA ALA A 46 -8.42 -8.18 -4.49
C ALA A 46 -8.09 -8.71 -3.09
N LYS A 47 -7.96 -10.04 -2.93
CA LYS A 47 -7.61 -10.68 -1.66
C LYS A 47 -6.21 -10.27 -1.17
N ARG A 48 -5.22 -10.18 -2.07
CA ARG A 48 -3.85 -9.74 -1.73
C ARG A 48 -3.82 -8.25 -1.37
N ASN A 49 -4.65 -7.44 -2.02
CA ASN A 49 -4.78 -6.01 -1.73
C ASN A 49 -5.39 -5.79 -0.33
N GLU A 50 -6.49 -6.47 0.00
CA GLU A 50 -7.09 -6.43 1.33
C GLU A 50 -6.11 -6.84 2.44
N MET A 51 -5.37 -7.94 2.23
CA MET A 51 -4.36 -8.38 3.20
C MET A 51 -3.25 -7.34 3.36
N ARG A 52 -2.75 -6.74 2.27
CA ARG A 52 -1.72 -5.70 2.33
C ARG A 52 -2.18 -4.44 3.07
N VAL A 53 -3.40 -3.98 2.79
CA VAL A 53 -4.03 -2.84 3.48
C VAL A 53 -4.15 -3.13 4.98
N ARG A 54 -4.60 -4.34 5.35
CA ARG A 54 -4.69 -4.75 6.75
C ARG A 54 -3.32 -4.80 7.44
N THR A 55 -2.29 -5.31 6.77
CA THR A 55 -0.92 -5.35 7.30
C THR A 55 -0.35 -3.95 7.53
N ILE A 56 -0.52 -3.03 6.56
CA ILE A 56 -0.03 -1.65 6.70
C ILE A 56 -0.71 -0.96 7.89
N ARG A 57 -2.04 -1.09 8.02
CA ARG A 57 -2.78 -0.55 9.16
C ARG A 57 -2.30 -1.14 10.49
N CYS A 58 -2.10 -2.45 10.55
CA CYS A 58 -1.61 -3.11 11.75
C CYS A 58 -0.19 -2.64 12.11
N LEU A 59 0.69 -2.46 11.12
CA LEU A 59 2.05 -1.96 11.31
C LEU A 59 2.04 -0.54 11.91
N PHE A 60 1.22 0.38 11.37
CA PHE A 60 1.08 1.73 11.91
C PHE A 60 0.54 1.73 13.36
N ILE A 61 -0.46 0.90 13.65
CA ILE A 61 -1.00 0.77 15.01
C ILE A 61 0.07 0.24 15.98
N THR A 62 0.82 -0.79 15.58
CA THR A 62 1.89 -1.36 16.40
C THR A 62 2.99 -0.33 16.70
N VAL A 63 3.40 0.45 15.69
CA VAL A 63 4.37 1.54 15.87
C VAL A 63 3.84 2.60 16.86
N CYS A 64 2.57 3.01 16.72
CA CYS A 64 1.95 3.92 17.68
C CYS A 64 1.91 3.33 19.10
N ALA A 65 1.56 2.06 19.26
CA ALA A 65 1.51 1.40 20.56
C ALA A 65 2.89 1.35 21.23
N ILE A 66 3.95 1.03 20.48
CA ILE A 66 5.33 1.03 20.99
C ILE A 66 5.71 2.43 21.50
N ILE A 67 5.38 3.49 20.76
CA ILE A 67 5.68 4.87 21.16
C ILE A 67 4.98 5.22 22.48
N VAL A 68 3.70 4.84 22.64
CA VAL A 68 2.95 5.08 23.87
C VAL A 68 3.55 4.32 25.06
N VAL A 69 3.95 3.06 24.87
CA VAL A 69 4.60 2.27 25.93
C VAL A 69 5.92 2.91 26.37
N VAL A 70 6.75 3.33 25.42
CA VAL A 70 8.00 4.04 25.71
C VAL A 70 7.72 5.35 26.47
N PHE A 71 6.67 6.08 26.09
CA PHE A 71 6.27 7.32 26.78
C PHE A 71 5.89 7.08 28.24
N ILE A 72 5.13 6.01 28.52
CA ILE A 72 4.75 5.65 29.90
C ILE A 72 5.98 5.26 30.72
N ALA A 73 6.90 4.49 30.15
CA ALA A 73 8.15 4.12 30.81
C ALA A 73 9.00 5.35 31.15
N PHE A 74 9.13 6.29 30.21
CA PHE A 74 9.81 7.56 30.45
C PHE A 74 9.11 8.41 31.50
N ALA A 75 7.77 8.50 31.49
CA ALA A 75 7.02 9.25 32.49
C ALA A 75 7.26 8.71 33.92
N GLY A 76 7.46 7.39 34.06
CA GLY A 76 7.85 6.79 35.33
C GLY A 76 9.26 7.18 35.79
N ILE A 77 10.24 7.21 34.87
CA ILE A 77 11.65 7.51 35.18
C ILE A 77 11.91 9.01 35.35
N ASN A 78 11.18 9.87 34.62
CA ASN A 78 11.37 11.33 34.58
C ASN A 78 11.41 11.96 35.98
N SER A 79 10.53 11.51 36.88
CA SER A 79 10.46 12.06 38.24
C SER A 79 11.66 11.70 39.11
N GLU A 80 12.26 10.53 38.89
CA GLU A 80 13.36 10.03 39.74
C GLU A 80 14.72 10.49 39.21
N TYR A 81 14.87 10.50 37.89
CA TYR A 81 16.13 10.77 37.24
C TYR A 81 16.60 12.23 37.33
N LEU A 82 15.67 13.20 37.36
CA LEU A 82 15.97 14.62 37.63
C LEU A 82 16.59 14.85 39.01
N THR A 83 16.41 13.91 39.94
CA THR A 83 16.93 13.99 41.32
C THR A 83 18.24 13.23 41.51
N TRP A 84 18.78 12.61 40.45
CA TRP A 84 20.04 11.88 40.54
C TRP A 84 21.21 12.78 40.89
N ASN A 85 22.18 12.22 41.62
CA ASN A 85 23.38 12.95 42.01
C ASN A 85 24.30 13.14 40.80
N PHE A 86 24.25 14.31 40.18
CA PHE A 86 25.13 14.67 39.05
C PHE A 86 26.60 14.87 39.45
N ASN A 87 26.95 14.78 40.73
CA ASN A 87 28.36 14.73 41.16
C ASN A 87 28.99 13.35 40.91
N ASP A 88 28.19 12.29 40.79
CA ASP A 88 28.67 10.97 40.40
C ASP A 88 28.80 10.92 38.86
N PRO A 89 30.01 10.72 38.31
CA PRO A 89 30.24 10.82 36.87
C PRO A 89 29.46 9.76 36.08
N GLU A 90 29.23 8.57 36.65
CA GLU A 90 28.44 7.51 36.02
C GLU A 90 26.97 7.93 35.84
N LEU A 91 26.36 8.48 36.91
CA LEU A 91 24.97 8.96 36.87
C LEU A 91 24.82 10.21 36.00
N ALA A 92 25.83 11.07 35.94
CA ALA A 92 25.81 12.27 35.10
C ALA A 92 25.83 11.94 33.59
N ILE A 93 26.56 10.89 33.18
CA ILE A 93 26.62 10.43 31.78
C ILE A 93 25.28 9.83 31.36
N VAL A 94 24.73 8.91 32.17
CA VAL A 94 23.39 8.38 31.94
C VAL A 94 22.39 9.54 31.93
N GLY A 95 22.57 10.45 32.91
CA GLY A 95 22.07 11.81 33.17
C GLY A 95 21.89 12.74 31.95
N THR A 96 22.83 12.67 31.02
CA THR A 96 22.81 13.49 29.81
C THR A 96 22.33 12.70 28.60
N LEU A 97 22.62 11.40 28.55
CA LEU A 97 22.15 10.53 27.46
C LEU A 97 20.63 10.38 27.44
N LEU A 98 19.99 10.14 28.59
CA LEU A 98 18.53 9.99 28.66
C LEU A 98 17.84 11.31 28.27
N HIS A 99 18.38 12.45 28.72
CA HIS A 99 17.86 13.77 28.37
C HIS A 99 18.03 14.09 26.88
N GLY A 100 19.19 13.75 26.30
CA GLY A 100 19.42 13.86 24.86
C GLY A 100 18.46 12.98 24.04
N PHE A 101 18.15 11.79 24.55
CA PHE A 101 17.18 10.89 23.93
C PHE A 101 15.75 11.44 24.03
N GLU A 102 15.32 11.95 25.18
CA GLU A 102 14.02 12.62 25.34
C GLU A 102 13.85 13.76 24.34
N PHE A 103 14.88 14.59 24.20
CA PHE A 103 14.87 15.70 23.28
C PHE A 103 14.67 15.26 21.82
N LEU A 104 15.32 14.16 21.41
CA LEU A 104 15.12 13.55 20.11
C LEU A 104 13.69 12.98 20.00
N PHE A 105 13.24 12.25 21.02
CA PHE A 105 11.97 11.53 21.03
C PHE A 105 10.76 12.48 21.01
N VAL A 106 10.81 13.58 21.77
CA VAL A 106 9.78 14.63 21.78
C VAL A 106 9.60 15.26 20.40
N ARG A 107 10.66 15.30 19.58
CA ARG A 107 10.61 15.82 18.21
C ARG A 107 10.23 14.77 17.17
N LEU A 108 10.63 13.52 17.39
CA LEU A 108 10.28 12.39 16.52
C LEU A 108 8.81 11.99 16.68
N ALA A 109 8.26 12.04 17.89
CA ALA A 109 6.90 11.62 18.18
C ALA A 109 5.84 12.35 17.32
N PRO A 110 5.87 13.69 17.17
CA PRO A 110 4.99 14.40 16.24
C PRO A 110 5.15 13.95 14.78
N LEU A 111 6.39 13.72 14.32
CA LEU A 111 6.65 13.28 12.94
C LEU A 111 6.09 11.88 12.69
N VAL A 112 6.32 10.94 13.61
CA VAL A 112 5.81 9.58 13.50
C VAL A 112 4.28 9.55 13.64
N PHE A 113 3.71 10.43 14.48
CA PHE A 113 2.26 10.59 14.60
C PHE A 113 1.64 11.07 13.29
N ILE A 114 2.21 12.10 12.65
CA ILE A 114 1.77 12.58 11.33
C ILE A 114 1.92 11.49 10.27
N GLY A 115 3.05 10.77 10.26
CA GLY A 115 3.27 9.64 9.35
C GLY A 115 2.24 8.53 9.52
N SER A 116 1.86 8.23 10.77
CA SER A 116 0.80 7.27 11.08
C SER A 116 -0.58 7.75 10.64
N LEU A 117 -0.88 9.04 10.84
CA LEU A 117 -2.14 9.65 10.41
C LEU A 117 -2.28 9.60 8.87
N ILE A 118 -1.21 9.96 8.15
CA ILE A 118 -1.15 9.87 6.68
C ILE A 118 -1.30 8.42 6.22
N GLY A 119 -0.62 7.48 6.89
CA GLY A 119 -0.71 6.05 6.61
C GLY A 119 -2.14 5.53 6.75
N ILE A 120 -2.83 5.92 7.83
CA ILE A 120 -4.23 5.56 8.07
C ILE A 120 -5.14 6.20 7.02
N VAL A 121 -5.03 7.51 6.77
CA VAL A 121 -5.86 8.22 5.78
C VAL A 121 -5.67 7.64 4.37
N TYR A 122 -4.43 7.35 3.97
CA TYR A 122 -4.16 6.75 2.66
C TYR A 122 -4.74 5.35 2.53
N THR A 123 -4.74 4.58 3.63
CA THR A 123 -5.38 3.26 3.71
C THR A 123 -6.90 3.38 3.55
N TYR A 124 -7.52 4.43 4.12
CA TYR A 124 -8.96 4.72 3.97
C TYR A 124 -9.34 5.24 2.57
N ARG A 125 -8.45 5.96 1.88
CA ARG A 125 -8.72 6.48 0.51
C ARG A 125 -8.58 5.44 -0.60
N LYS A 126 -7.98 4.28 -0.31
CA LYS A 126 -7.83 3.17 -1.27
C LYS A 126 -8.93 2.10 -1.16
N GLN A 127 -9.84 2.24 -0.20
CA GLN A 127 -11.15 1.58 -0.21
C GLN A 127 -12.11 2.39 -1.07
#